data_AF-A0A414ZG20-F1
#
_entry.id   AF-A0A414ZG20-F1
#
_cell.length_a   1.000
_cell.length_b   1.000
_cell.length_c   1.000
_cell.angle_alpha   90.00
_cell.angle_beta   90.00
_cell.angle_gamma   90.00
#
_symmetry.space_group_name_H-M   'P 1'
#
loop_
_entity.id
_entity.type
_entity.pdbx_description
1 polymer ?
#
loop_
_entity_poly.entity_id
_entity_poly.type
_entity_poly.pdbx_seq_one_letter_code
_entity_poly.pdbx_strand_id
1 'polypeptide(L)'
;MIKLQIHTVKDTVTACLLFVAVCAPLGVVRIITPELPAEEAIGQWVWFGKALLLSSICILIASLLQLMGKDTRKHVLRFSYFSVCVSWGFMLCGALEAIGGLRQLYGFAASGHSRYALTGSFFNPGPYAGYLAMVLPVCLHLYLCISKDKTVIHYLEKGMIALTGILILCVLPATMSRSAWIAAAVGCGWVTYMHRDKRRWYVLWERYKRRYVLWGTGIFFVLILGGVGAFVLKPDSALGRLFMWKVTCKAIANHPWGCEKGFAFAYGEAQESYFEQGNYAVWEERVAGSPEYAFNEYLSLALTEGIAVCAVVVVVIGMCLRMGMKRGRYGICGAILSLLVFSFSSYPMHFPAFVVAGVCLLLACGIGDVIGKPFILCVCLTLWAGGYMEKWQQEKDACGKWMYARMLYHSGGYKAANEAYEKLYPVLRGRGAFLFEYGHSLHKSFLYGDSNKYLEEACRYSSDPMVLNVMGKNYQEQHCYEQAEKFFYRAIHRLPGRIYPYYLLANLYAEPDFYKPDKLKEAADSVLTKEPKVHSTAIDEMRSEVREILKRKDKCEIKK
;
A
#
# COMPACT_ATOMS: atom_id res chain seq x y z
N MET A 1 3.94 -34.79 8.03
CA MET A 1 4.70 -33.85 8.89
C MET A 1 6.12 -34.38 8.99
N ILE A 2 7.08 -33.74 8.32
CA ILE A 2 8.49 -34.16 8.39
C ILE A 2 9.09 -33.37 9.56
N LYS A 3 9.31 -34.06 10.69
CA LYS A 3 10.01 -33.51 11.87
C LYS A 3 11.46 -33.17 11.46
N LEU A 4 12.03 -32.11 12.03
CA LEU A 4 13.48 -31.91 12.00
C LEU A 4 14.13 -33.08 12.76
N GLN A 5 14.56 -34.11 12.05
CA GLN A 5 15.38 -35.18 12.61
C GLN A 5 16.82 -34.68 12.66
N ILE A 6 17.15 -33.97 13.74
CA ILE A 6 18.49 -33.48 14.03
C ILE A 6 19.25 -34.64 14.67
N HIS A 7 20.14 -35.29 13.92
CA HIS A 7 20.94 -36.40 14.44
C HIS A 7 22.40 -36.02 14.71
N THR A 8 22.87 -34.89 14.16
CA THR A 8 24.26 -34.41 14.33
C THR A 8 24.33 -32.88 14.49
N VAL A 9 25.40 -32.36 15.10
CA VAL A 9 25.69 -30.90 15.19
C VAL A 9 25.61 -30.22 13.82
N LYS A 10 26.08 -30.92 12.79
CA LYS A 10 26.05 -30.50 11.40
C LYS A 10 24.62 -30.24 10.89
N ASP A 11 23.67 -31.12 11.22
CA ASP A 11 22.26 -30.97 10.80
C ASP A 11 21.62 -29.76 11.47
N THR A 12 21.92 -29.52 12.75
CA THR A 12 21.49 -28.33 13.48
C THR A 12 22.01 -27.06 12.81
N VAL A 13 23.31 -27.00 12.53
CA VAL A 13 23.94 -25.83 11.88
C VAL A 13 23.32 -25.58 10.51
N THR A 14 23.11 -26.64 9.73
CA THR A 14 22.48 -26.54 8.40
C THR A 14 21.06 -26.00 8.50
N ALA A 15 20.25 -26.51 9.43
CA ALA A 15 18.90 -26.02 9.67
C ALA A 15 18.88 -24.54 10.10
N CYS A 16 19.79 -24.14 10.99
CA CYS A 16 19.93 -22.75 11.40
C CYS A 16 20.30 -21.83 10.23
N LEU A 17 21.26 -22.22 9.38
CA LEU A 17 21.63 -21.45 8.19
C LEU A 17 20.45 -21.27 7.23
N LEU A 18 19.70 -22.35 6.96
CA LEU A 18 18.52 -22.29 6.09
C LEU A 18 17.39 -21.46 6.72
N PHE A 19 17.24 -21.49 8.04
CA PHE A 19 16.30 -20.64 8.77
C PHE A 19 16.69 -19.15 8.64
N VAL A 20 17.96 -18.81 8.84
CA VAL A 20 18.47 -17.44 8.64
C VAL A 20 18.25 -16.97 7.20
N ALA A 21 18.48 -17.84 6.20
CA ALA A 21 18.26 -17.52 4.79
C ALA A 21 16.79 -17.20 4.45
N VAL A 22 15.83 -17.63 5.26
CA VAL A 22 14.40 -17.31 5.08
C VAL A 22 13.98 -16.12 5.94
N CYS A 23 14.49 -16.05 7.17
CA CYS A 23 14.16 -14.99 8.13
C CYS A 23 14.75 -13.63 7.75
N ALA A 24 15.94 -13.59 7.16
CA ALA A 24 16.57 -12.32 6.79
C ALA A 24 15.73 -11.49 5.79
N PRO A 25 15.20 -12.09 4.70
CA PRO A 25 14.25 -11.40 3.82
C PRO A 25 12.93 -11.03 4.51
N LEU A 26 12.33 -11.92 5.32
CA LEU A 26 11.10 -11.60 6.05
C LEU A 26 11.29 -10.46 7.07
N GLY A 27 12.51 -10.27 7.56
CA GLY A 27 12.89 -9.19 8.46
C GLY A 27 12.75 -7.77 7.87
N VAL A 28 12.51 -7.64 6.55
CA VAL A 28 12.24 -6.36 5.88
C VAL A 28 11.17 -5.54 6.59
N VAL A 29 10.14 -6.19 7.16
CA VAL A 29 9.06 -5.51 7.91
C VAL A 29 9.56 -4.64 9.06
N ARG A 30 10.70 -5.01 9.67
CA ARG A 30 11.27 -4.30 10.84
C ARG A 30 12.12 -3.09 10.46
N ILE A 31 12.39 -2.89 9.17
CA ILE A 31 13.32 -1.88 8.72
C ILE A 31 12.60 -0.53 8.61
N ILE A 32 13.11 0.42 9.38
CA ILE A 32 12.69 1.81 9.40
C ILE A 32 13.91 2.66 9.04
N THR A 33 13.74 3.63 8.15
CA THR A 33 14.78 4.60 7.79
C THR A 33 14.37 5.99 8.27
N PRO A 34 14.74 6.39 9.50
CA PRO A 34 14.27 7.64 10.11
C PRO A 34 14.78 8.91 9.39
N GLU A 35 15.84 8.77 8.60
CA GLU A 35 16.39 9.84 7.74
C GLU A 35 15.46 10.23 6.59
N LEU A 36 14.51 9.35 6.23
CA LEU A 36 13.57 9.55 5.13
C LEU A 36 12.15 9.77 5.68
N PRO A 37 11.27 10.41 4.90
CA PRO A 37 9.85 10.50 5.24
C PRO A 37 9.26 9.11 5.54
N ALA A 38 8.32 9.02 6.49
CA ALA A 38 7.76 7.73 6.92
C ALA A 38 7.05 6.95 5.80
N GLU A 39 6.61 7.64 4.75
CA GLU A 39 5.99 7.06 3.55
C GLU A 39 7.03 6.39 2.62
N GLU A 40 8.31 6.72 2.78
CA GLU A 40 9.39 6.27 1.91
C GLU A 40 9.98 4.93 2.34
N ALA A 41 9.52 3.87 1.67
CA ALA A 41 9.93 2.49 1.97
C ALA A 41 11.21 2.05 1.23
N ILE A 42 11.93 2.92 0.54
CA ILE A 42 13.14 2.53 -0.24
C ILE A 42 14.22 1.86 0.63
N GLY A 43 14.31 2.25 1.91
CA GLY A 43 15.19 1.60 2.89
C GLY A 43 14.91 0.10 3.09
N GLN A 44 13.64 -0.32 2.96
CA GLN A 44 13.24 -1.71 3.04
C GLN A 44 13.75 -2.52 1.85
N TRP A 45 13.76 -1.95 0.64
CA TRP A 45 14.34 -2.60 -0.55
C TRP A 45 15.86 -2.74 -0.45
N VAL A 46 16.55 -1.69 0.02
CA VAL A 46 18.01 -1.75 0.29
C VAL A 46 18.33 -2.89 1.27
N TRP A 47 17.55 -3.02 2.35
CA TRP A 47 17.72 -4.14 3.28
C TRP A 47 17.43 -5.49 2.64
N PHE A 48 16.36 -5.59 1.84
CA PHE A 48 16.03 -6.81 1.12
C PHE A 48 17.19 -7.28 0.24
N GLY A 49 17.84 -6.37 -0.50
CA GLY A 49 19.04 -6.68 -1.28
C GLY A 49 20.20 -7.23 -0.44
N LYS A 50 20.49 -6.61 0.72
CA LYS A 50 21.50 -7.14 1.68
C LYS A 50 21.10 -8.50 2.23
N ALA A 51 19.82 -8.69 2.53
CA ALA A 51 19.27 -9.94 3.03
C ALA A 51 19.35 -11.07 2.00
N LEU A 52 19.18 -10.78 0.70
CA LEU A 52 19.36 -11.77 -0.37
C LEU A 52 20.81 -12.23 -0.50
N LEU A 53 21.79 -11.34 -0.30
CA LEU A 53 23.21 -11.71 -0.27
C LEU A 53 23.50 -12.63 0.93
N LEU A 54 23.05 -12.25 2.13
CA LEU A 54 23.18 -13.09 3.32
C LEU A 54 22.52 -14.46 3.12
N SER A 55 21.33 -14.48 2.54
CA SER A 55 20.60 -15.72 2.24
C SER A 55 21.37 -16.60 1.26
N SER A 56 22.00 -16.00 0.25
CA SER A 56 22.85 -16.71 -0.72
C SER A 56 24.05 -17.36 -0.05
N ILE A 57 24.75 -16.62 0.83
CA ILE A 57 25.88 -17.12 1.61
C ILE A 57 25.44 -18.29 2.51
N CYS A 58 24.34 -18.12 3.25
CA CYS A 58 23.80 -19.18 4.11
C CYS A 58 23.40 -20.44 3.34
N ILE A 59 22.75 -20.30 2.18
CA ILE A 59 22.37 -21.43 1.33
C ILE A 59 23.60 -22.14 0.77
N LEU A 60 24.63 -21.38 0.37
CA LEU A 60 25.88 -21.94 -0.17
C LEU A 60 26.63 -22.72 0.91
N ILE A 61 26.81 -22.17 2.11
CA ILE A 61 27.45 -22.85 3.24
C ILE A 61 26.64 -24.10 3.64
N ALA A 62 25.31 -23.99 3.75
CA ALA A 62 24.44 -25.12 4.06
C ALA A 62 24.56 -26.25 3.02
N SER A 63 24.66 -25.89 1.73
CA SER A 63 24.81 -26.85 0.64
C SER A 63 26.18 -27.54 0.67
N LEU A 64 27.27 -26.78 0.94
CA LEU A 64 28.61 -27.32 1.09
C LEU A 64 28.71 -28.28 2.28
N LEU A 65 28.16 -27.90 3.44
CA LEU A 65 28.11 -28.76 4.61
C LEU A 65 27.41 -30.07 4.28
N GLN A 66 26.22 -30.02 3.68
CA GLN A 66 25.48 -31.23 3.30
C GLN A 66 26.27 -32.10 2.32
N LEU A 67 26.97 -31.50 1.34
CA LEU A 67 27.79 -32.23 0.37
C LEU A 67 29.03 -32.89 1.00
N MET A 68 29.58 -32.32 2.08
CA MET A 68 30.66 -32.93 2.87
C MET A 68 30.19 -34.11 3.73
N GLY A 69 28.88 -34.26 3.96
CA GLY A 69 28.35 -35.48 4.58
C GLY A 69 28.02 -36.53 3.56
N LYS A 70 27.85 -37.77 4.03
CA LYS A 70 27.24 -38.85 3.23
C LYS A 70 25.72 -38.64 3.01
N ASP A 71 25.26 -37.38 2.95
CA ASP A 71 23.88 -37.04 2.68
C ASP A 71 23.55 -37.33 1.22
N THR A 72 22.34 -37.84 0.95
CA THR A 72 21.95 -38.14 -0.43
C THR A 72 21.88 -36.85 -1.27
N ARG A 73 22.33 -36.91 -2.53
CA ARG A 73 22.33 -35.78 -3.49
C ARG A 73 20.96 -35.08 -3.60
N LYS A 74 19.86 -35.79 -3.34
CA LYS A 74 18.49 -35.22 -3.27
C LYS A 74 18.29 -34.27 -2.07
N HIS A 75 18.86 -34.56 -0.90
CA HIS A 75 18.78 -33.70 0.29
C HIS A 75 19.65 -32.45 0.16
N VAL A 76 20.80 -32.57 -0.50
CA VAL A 76 21.67 -31.43 -0.83
C VAL A 76 20.92 -30.46 -1.76
N LEU A 77 20.25 -30.99 -2.78
CA LEU A 77 19.60 -30.17 -3.81
C LEU A 77 18.25 -29.59 -3.38
N ARG A 78 17.43 -30.27 -2.56
CA ARG A 78 16.08 -29.78 -2.19
C ARG A 78 16.09 -28.93 -0.93
N PHE A 79 15.20 -27.92 -0.89
CA PHE A 79 14.92 -27.14 0.32
C PHE A 79 13.77 -27.77 1.13
N SER A 80 13.97 -28.98 1.67
CA SER A 80 12.90 -29.80 2.26
C SER A 80 12.13 -29.18 3.44
N TYR A 81 12.66 -28.15 4.09
CA TYR A 81 12.05 -27.48 5.27
C TYR A 81 11.64 -26.03 5.00
N PHE A 82 11.58 -25.59 3.75
CA PHE A 82 11.31 -24.19 3.41
C PHE A 82 9.99 -23.69 4.01
N SER A 83 8.91 -24.46 3.87
CA SER A 83 7.59 -24.11 4.42
C SER A 83 7.57 -23.98 5.96
N VAL A 84 8.40 -24.77 6.65
CA VAL A 84 8.56 -24.70 8.11
C VAL A 84 9.35 -23.43 8.49
N CYS A 85 10.46 -23.16 7.81
CA CYS A 85 11.26 -21.95 8.01
C CYS A 85 10.42 -20.68 7.79
N VAL A 86 9.61 -20.64 6.72
CA VAL A 86 8.70 -19.51 6.44
C VAL A 86 7.66 -19.36 7.55
N SER A 87 7.05 -20.45 8.02
CA SER A 87 6.03 -20.38 9.07
C SER A 87 6.59 -19.82 10.39
N TRP A 88 7.74 -20.32 10.83
CA TRP A 88 8.38 -19.87 12.07
C TRP A 88 9.00 -18.47 11.94
N GLY A 89 9.63 -18.16 10.81
CA GLY A 89 10.17 -16.83 10.53
C GLY A 89 9.08 -15.76 10.46
N PHE A 90 7.96 -16.06 9.81
CA PHE A 90 6.82 -15.16 9.73
C PHE A 90 6.15 -14.95 11.09
N MET A 91 6.05 -16.01 11.91
CA MET A 91 5.59 -15.90 13.29
C MET A 91 6.53 -15.04 14.15
N LEU A 92 7.86 -15.21 14.02
CA LEU A 92 8.85 -14.40 14.71
C LEU A 92 8.69 -12.91 14.36
N CYS A 93 8.57 -12.58 13.06
CA CYS A 93 8.31 -11.22 12.62
C CYS A 93 7.02 -10.66 13.23
N GLY A 94 5.93 -11.44 13.22
CA GLY A 94 4.66 -11.02 13.83
C GLY A 94 4.73 -10.84 15.34
N ALA A 95 5.50 -11.65 16.06
CA ALA A 95 5.74 -11.49 17.49
C ALA A 95 6.46 -10.16 17.77
N LEU A 96 7.52 -9.87 17.02
CA LEU A 96 8.27 -8.62 17.15
C LEU A 96 7.41 -7.39 16.80
N GLU A 97 6.58 -7.48 15.76
CA GLU A 97 5.62 -6.45 15.39
C GLU A 97 4.55 -6.23 16.46
N ALA A 98 4.01 -7.30 17.05
CA ALA A 98 3.02 -7.20 18.12
C ALA A 98 3.61 -6.59 19.39
N ILE A 99 4.84 -6.99 19.78
CA ILE A 99 5.57 -6.37 20.90
C ILE A 99 5.81 -4.87 20.61
N GLY A 100 6.23 -4.54 19.38
CA GLY A 100 6.42 -3.15 18.94
C GLY A 100 5.14 -2.33 19.06
N GLY A 101 4.01 -2.87 18.60
CA GLY A 101 2.71 -2.20 18.70
C GLY A 101 2.23 -1.99 20.13
N LEU A 102 2.42 -2.97 21.02
CA LEU A 102 2.11 -2.79 22.44
C LEU A 102 3.00 -1.73 23.08
N ARG A 103 4.30 -1.72 22.77
CA ARG A 103 5.21 -0.67 23.26
C ARG A 103 4.76 0.72 22.82
N GLN A 104 4.29 0.88 21.58
CA GLN A 104 3.73 2.14 21.10
C GLN A 104 2.43 2.51 21.83
N LEU A 105 1.51 1.55 21.99
CA LEU A 105 0.22 1.76 22.64
C LEU A 105 0.36 2.23 24.10
N TYR A 106 1.35 1.71 24.82
CA TYR A 106 1.64 2.09 26.20
C TYR A 106 2.64 3.27 26.34
N GLY A 107 3.06 3.89 25.22
CA GLY A 107 3.94 5.06 25.24
C GLY A 107 5.43 4.76 25.48
N PHE A 108 5.84 3.50 25.44
CA PHE A 108 7.26 3.07 25.54
C PHE A 108 8.05 3.18 24.23
N ALA A 109 7.37 3.51 23.12
CA ALA A 109 7.98 3.73 21.82
C ALA A 109 7.15 4.75 21.02
N ALA A 110 7.82 5.50 20.15
CA ALA A 110 7.13 6.41 19.24
C ALA A 110 6.40 5.62 18.13
N SER A 111 5.21 6.09 17.78
CA SER A 111 4.49 5.67 16.58
C SER A 111 5.21 6.17 15.32
N GLY A 112 5.09 5.43 14.22
CA GLY A 112 5.63 5.83 12.92
C GLY A 112 4.90 7.02 12.29
N HIS A 113 3.85 7.53 12.91
CA HIS A 113 3.16 8.75 12.48
C HIS A 113 2.57 9.50 13.68
N SER A 114 2.74 10.82 13.68
CA SER A 114 2.24 11.73 14.74
C SER A 114 0.74 11.67 15.04
N ARG A 115 -0.10 11.17 14.11
CA ARG A 115 -1.56 11.15 14.25
C ARG A 115 -2.10 9.84 14.79
N TYR A 116 -1.27 8.80 14.88
CA TYR A 116 -1.70 7.47 15.28
C TYR A 116 -0.94 7.04 16.53
N ALA A 117 -1.64 6.44 17.49
CA ALA A 117 -1.01 5.92 18.70
C ALA A 117 -0.14 4.68 18.46
N LEU A 118 -0.43 3.90 17.42
CA LEU A 118 0.31 2.68 17.08
C LEU A 118 0.32 2.44 15.57
N THR A 119 1.47 1.99 15.06
CA THR A 119 1.66 1.63 13.64
C THR A 119 2.64 0.46 13.44
N GLY A 120 3.19 -0.10 14.53
CA GLY A 120 4.31 -1.04 14.46
C GLY A 120 5.51 -0.41 13.76
N SER A 121 6.14 -1.17 12.86
CA SER A 121 7.18 -0.65 11.96
C SER A 121 6.66 0.02 10.69
N PHE A 122 5.34 0.11 10.50
CA PHE A 122 4.74 0.82 9.37
C PHE A 122 4.46 2.29 9.76
N PHE A 123 4.04 3.10 8.77
CA PHE A 123 3.56 4.47 9.01
C PHE A 123 2.03 4.57 9.19
N ASN A 124 1.30 3.49 8.89
CA ASN A 124 -0.17 3.46 8.92
C ASN A 124 -0.68 2.23 9.68
N PRO A 125 -1.66 2.39 10.62
CA PRO A 125 -2.20 1.28 11.41
C PRO A 125 -2.93 0.23 10.57
N GLY A 126 -3.48 0.60 9.40
CA GLY A 126 -4.20 -0.30 8.50
C GLY A 126 -3.32 -1.42 7.94
N PRO A 127 -2.25 -1.11 7.18
CA PRO A 127 -1.27 -2.07 6.70
C PRO A 127 -0.61 -2.86 7.83
N TYR A 128 -0.27 -2.21 8.94
CA TYR A 128 0.26 -2.90 10.13
C TYR A 128 -0.68 -4.01 10.64
N ALA A 129 -1.96 -3.69 10.80
CA ALA A 129 -2.98 -4.66 11.18
C ALA A 129 -3.13 -5.78 10.15
N GLY A 130 -3.09 -5.44 8.86
CA GLY A 130 -3.14 -6.42 7.77
C GLY A 130 -1.99 -7.43 7.82
N TYR A 131 -0.79 -6.96 8.18
CA TYR A 131 0.38 -7.82 8.31
C TYR A 131 0.20 -8.81 9.47
N LEU A 132 -0.25 -8.33 10.64
CA LEU A 132 -0.57 -9.18 11.79
C LEU A 132 -1.71 -10.17 11.49
N ALA A 133 -2.72 -9.76 10.72
CA ALA A 133 -3.84 -10.60 10.31
C ALA A 133 -3.40 -11.79 9.42
N MET A 134 -2.30 -11.66 8.68
CA MET A 134 -1.69 -12.78 7.95
C MET A 134 -0.96 -13.75 8.87
N VAL A 135 -0.35 -13.26 9.96
CA VAL A 135 0.44 -14.09 10.88
C VAL A 135 -0.47 -14.95 11.77
N LEU A 136 -1.62 -14.42 12.20
CA LEU A 136 -2.50 -15.11 13.15
C LEU A 136 -2.96 -16.53 12.71
N PRO A 137 -3.35 -16.78 11.44
CA PRO A 137 -3.64 -18.14 10.95
C PRO A 137 -2.43 -19.09 11.02
N VAL A 138 -1.21 -18.59 10.86
CA VAL A 138 0.02 -19.39 10.99
C VAL A 138 0.21 -19.82 12.43
N CYS A 139 0.06 -18.90 13.39
CA CYS A 139 0.10 -19.21 14.83
C CYS A 139 -0.92 -20.29 15.18
N LEU A 140 -2.17 -20.14 14.73
CA LEU A 140 -3.24 -21.10 14.99
C LEU A 140 -2.90 -22.48 14.40
N HIS A 141 -2.42 -22.52 13.15
CA HIS A 141 -2.04 -23.77 12.51
C HIS A 141 -0.90 -24.49 13.25
N LEU A 142 0.15 -23.77 13.62
CA LEU A 142 1.29 -24.33 14.36
C LEU A 142 0.83 -24.86 15.73
N TYR A 143 -0.03 -24.12 16.45
CA TYR A 143 -0.59 -24.54 17.73
C TYR A 143 -1.39 -25.85 17.62
N LEU A 144 -2.18 -26.01 16.56
CA LEU A 144 -3.01 -27.21 16.31
C LEU A 144 -2.19 -28.42 15.83
N CYS A 145 -1.02 -28.20 15.23
CA CYS A 145 -0.15 -29.26 14.70
C CYS A 145 0.79 -29.88 15.75
N ILE A 146 1.06 -29.19 16.87
CA ILE A 146 1.98 -29.70 17.90
C ILE A 146 1.44 -30.99 18.53
N SER A 147 2.32 -31.99 18.65
CA SER A 147 2.00 -33.28 19.26
C SER A 147 1.45 -33.11 20.67
N LYS A 148 0.56 -34.02 21.10
CA LYS A 148 0.07 -34.07 22.49
C LYS A 148 1.09 -34.67 23.46
N ASP A 149 2.25 -35.11 22.95
CA ASP A 149 3.33 -35.66 23.76
C ASP A 149 3.88 -34.63 24.73
N LYS A 150 4.06 -35.02 26.00
CA LYS A 150 4.38 -34.13 27.13
C LYS A 150 5.88 -33.82 27.28
N THR A 151 6.66 -33.78 26.20
CA THR A 151 8.06 -33.35 26.31
C THR A 151 8.15 -31.84 26.56
N VAL A 152 9.11 -31.40 27.38
CA VAL A 152 9.30 -29.98 27.75
C VAL A 152 9.43 -29.08 26.52
N ILE A 153 10.13 -29.52 25.48
CA ILE A 153 10.33 -28.75 24.23
C ILE A 153 8.99 -28.40 23.56
N HIS A 154 8.11 -29.39 23.35
CA HIS A 154 6.79 -29.15 22.75
C HIS A 154 5.90 -28.26 23.63
N TYR A 155 6.07 -28.28 24.96
CA TYR A 155 5.36 -27.37 25.86
C TYR A 155 5.83 -25.92 25.69
N LEU A 156 7.15 -25.71 25.62
CA LEU A 156 7.74 -24.39 25.37
C LEU A 156 7.35 -23.85 23.99
N GLU A 157 7.43 -24.65 22.95
CA GLU A 157 7.00 -24.28 21.59
C GLU A 157 5.53 -23.85 21.58
N LYS A 158 4.65 -24.65 22.18
CA LYS A 158 3.22 -24.37 22.26
C LYS A 158 2.94 -23.09 23.06
N GLY A 159 3.68 -22.86 24.15
CA GLY A 159 3.62 -21.64 24.95
C GLY A 159 4.02 -20.40 24.14
N MET A 160 5.13 -20.46 23.39
CA MET A 160 5.60 -19.36 22.53
C MET A 160 4.62 -19.02 21.40
N ILE A 161 4.05 -20.03 20.75
CA ILE A 161 3.04 -19.83 19.70
C ILE A 161 1.76 -19.21 20.29
N ALA A 162 1.29 -19.73 21.42
CA ALA A 162 0.11 -19.20 22.10
C ALA A 162 0.32 -17.74 22.54
N LEU A 163 1.47 -17.45 23.15
CA LEU A 163 1.85 -16.09 23.53
C LEU A 163 1.85 -15.15 22.33
N THR A 164 2.45 -15.56 21.21
CA THR A 164 2.47 -14.75 19.98
C THR A 164 1.05 -14.49 19.46
N GLY A 165 0.18 -15.51 19.43
CA GLY A 165 -1.22 -15.35 19.05
C GLY A 165 -1.98 -14.39 19.97
N ILE A 166 -1.76 -14.49 21.28
CA ILE A 166 -2.38 -13.59 22.28
C ILE A 166 -1.89 -12.15 22.09
N LEU A 167 -0.59 -11.93 21.91
CA LEU A 167 -0.03 -10.60 21.66
C LEU A 167 -0.67 -9.94 20.43
N ILE A 168 -0.82 -10.71 19.35
CA ILE A 168 -1.51 -10.23 18.13
C ILE A 168 -2.98 -9.88 18.44
N LEU A 169 -3.70 -10.75 19.17
CA LEU A 169 -5.10 -10.51 19.54
C LEU A 169 -5.28 -9.29 20.45
N CYS A 170 -4.29 -8.94 21.26
CA CYS A 170 -4.31 -7.72 22.08
C CYS A 170 -4.15 -6.45 21.23
N VAL A 171 -3.27 -6.48 20.22
CA VAL A 171 -2.96 -5.29 19.40
C VAL A 171 -3.97 -5.08 18.28
N LEU A 172 -4.44 -6.16 17.64
CA LEU A 172 -5.24 -6.08 16.42
C LEU A 172 -6.52 -5.22 16.58
N PRO A 173 -7.29 -5.28 17.68
CA PRO A 173 -8.45 -4.40 17.89
C PRO A 173 -8.04 -2.93 18.06
N ALA A 174 -6.91 -2.63 18.69
CA ALA A 174 -6.45 -1.26 18.89
C ALA A 174 -6.11 -0.54 17.57
N THR A 175 -5.84 -1.29 16.49
CA THR A 175 -5.53 -0.74 15.17
C THR A 175 -6.74 -0.11 14.47
N MET A 176 -7.98 -0.43 14.90
CA MET A 176 -9.23 0.00 14.27
C MET A 176 -9.37 -0.38 12.77
N SER A 177 -8.62 -1.39 12.31
CA SER A 177 -8.64 -1.84 10.90
C SER A 177 -9.65 -2.96 10.68
N ARG A 178 -10.89 -2.60 10.34
CA ARG A 178 -11.99 -3.54 10.05
C ARG A 178 -11.63 -4.58 8.98
N SER A 179 -10.98 -4.16 7.90
CA SER A 179 -10.53 -5.05 6.83
C SER A 179 -9.55 -6.11 7.33
N ALA A 180 -8.64 -5.75 8.24
CA ALA A 180 -7.69 -6.69 8.83
C ALA A 180 -8.38 -7.67 9.79
N TRP A 181 -9.38 -7.24 10.55
CA TRP A 181 -10.16 -8.13 11.42
C TRP A 181 -10.91 -9.20 10.62
N ILE A 182 -11.56 -8.80 9.52
CA ILE A 182 -12.24 -9.72 8.61
C ILE A 182 -11.23 -10.68 7.98
N ALA A 183 -10.09 -10.17 7.51
CA ALA A 183 -9.03 -10.99 6.95
C ALA A 183 -8.51 -12.05 7.95
N ALA A 184 -8.21 -11.64 9.18
CA ALA A 184 -7.78 -12.54 10.25
C ALA A 184 -8.84 -13.61 10.56
N ALA A 185 -10.11 -13.21 10.66
CA ALA A 185 -11.22 -14.12 10.92
C ALA A 185 -11.39 -15.15 9.79
N VAL A 186 -11.32 -14.73 8.53
CA VAL A 186 -11.41 -15.63 7.37
C VAL A 186 -10.22 -16.59 7.32
N GLY A 187 -8.99 -16.10 7.51
CA GLY A 187 -7.78 -16.93 7.53
C GLY A 187 -7.77 -17.95 8.68
N CYS A 188 -8.14 -17.54 9.90
CA CYS A 188 -8.24 -18.44 11.06
C CYS A 188 -9.43 -19.40 10.95
N GLY A 189 -10.56 -18.95 10.42
CA GLY A 189 -11.73 -19.78 10.13
C GLY A 189 -11.39 -20.89 9.14
N TRP A 190 -10.63 -20.55 8.10
CA TRP A 190 -10.09 -21.52 7.15
C TRP A 190 -9.19 -22.58 7.81
N VAL A 191 -8.21 -22.16 8.62
CA VAL A 191 -7.30 -23.08 9.33
C VAL A 191 -8.08 -24.01 10.26
N THR A 192 -9.02 -23.47 11.04
CA THR A 192 -9.91 -24.25 11.90
C THR A 192 -10.72 -25.26 11.10
N TYR A 193 -11.28 -24.83 9.96
CA TYR A 193 -12.07 -25.70 9.08
C TYR A 193 -11.25 -26.83 8.46
N MET A 194 -9.98 -26.59 8.11
CA MET A 194 -9.10 -27.62 7.56
C MET A 194 -8.63 -28.63 8.62
N HIS A 195 -8.45 -28.19 9.87
CA HIS A 195 -8.06 -29.04 11.00
C HIS A 195 -9.25 -29.75 11.68
N ARG A 196 -10.48 -29.56 11.19
CA ARG A 196 -11.66 -30.17 11.79
C ARG A 196 -11.64 -31.69 11.66
N ASP A 197 -12.02 -32.37 12.74
CA ASP A 197 -12.35 -33.79 12.69
C ASP A 197 -13.70 -33.95 11.97
N LYS A 198 -13.67 -34.47 10.73
CA LYS A 198 -14.87 -34.64 9.90
C LYS A 198 -15.96 -35.46 10.59
N ARG A 199 -15.60 -36.49 11.35
CA ARG A 199 -16.57 -37.40 11.99
C ARG A 199 -17.23 -36.73 13.19
N ARG A 200 -16.44 -36.12 14.07
CA ARG A 200 -16.97 -35.36 15.22
C ARG A 200 -17.80 -34.16 14.76
N TRP A 201 -17.33 -33.44 13.73
CA TRP A 201 -18.06 -32.31 13.16
C TRP A 201 -19.40 -32.73 12.58
N TYR A 202 -19.45 -33.85 11.84
CA TYR A 202 -20.71 -34.37 11.29
C TYR A 202 -21.72 -34.71 12.39
N VAL A 203 -21.27 -35.41 13.44
CA VAL A 203 -22.12 -35.77 14.59
C VAL A 203 -22.62 -34.52 15.34
N LEU A 204 -21.74 -33.56 15.61
CA LEU A 204 -22.11 -32.30 16.25
C LEU A 204 -23.06 -31.48 15.38
N TRP A 205 -22.82 -31.45 14.08
CA TRP A 205 -23.67 -30.76 13.11
C TRP A 205 -25.06 -31.40 13.06
N GLU A 206 -25.21 -32.71 12.90
CA GLU A 206 -26.53 -33.35 12.94
C GLU A 206 -27.28 -33.08 14.24
N ARG A 207 -26.58 -33.23 15.38
CA ARG A 207 -27.19 -33.09 16.71
C ARG A 207 -27.59 -31.65 17.03
N TYR A 208 -26.80 -30.66 16.59
CA TYR A 208 -26.97 -29.26 16.99
C TYR A 208 -27.14 -28.28 15.82
N LYS A 209 -27.42 -28.74 14.58
CA LYS A 209 -27.56 -27.87 13.40
C LYS A 209 -28.45 -26.68 13.64
N ARG A 210 -29.60 -26.88 14.29
CA ARG A 210 -30.56 -25.80 14.57
C ARG A 210 -29.97 -24.72 15.48
N ARG A 211 -29.16 -25.11 16.48
CA ARG A 211 -28.47 -24.18 17.39
C ARG A 211 -27.31 -23.47 16.68
N TYR A 212 -26.50 -24.18 15.91
CA TYR A 212 -25.42 -23.58 15.14
C TYR A 212 -25.92 -22.61 14.08
N VAL A 213 -27.00 -22.96 13.37
CA VAL A 213 -27.66 -22.04 12.43
C VAL A 213 -28.19 -20.82 13.18
N LEU A 214 -28.89 -21.00 14.31
CA LEU A 214 -29.41 -19.89 15.11
C LEU A 214 -28.30 -18.95 15.64
N TRP A 215 -27.22 -19.51 16.18
CA TRP A 215 -26.06 -18.74 16.63
C TRP A 215 -25.34 -18.06 15.47
N GLY A 216 -25.18 -18.76 14.35
CA GLY A 216 -24.60 -18.22 13.12
C GLY A 216 -25.41 -17.04 12.58
N THR A 217 -26.74 -17.18 12.52
CA THR A 217 -27.65 -16.11 12.12
C THR A 217 -27.63 -14.95 13.11
N GLY A 218 -27.56 -15.24 14.42
CA GLY A 218 -27.48 -14.21 15.45
C GLY A 218 -26.18 -13.40 15.36
N ILE A 219 -25.03 -14.08 15.23
CA ILE A 219 -23.73 -13.43 15.03
C ILE A 219 -23.73 -12.63 13.73
N PHE A 220 -24.24 -13.20 12.64
CA PHE A 220 -24.35 -12.50 11.35
C PHE A 220 -25.22 -11.24 11.45
N PHE A 221 -26.34 -11.32 12.16
CA PHE A 221 -27.21 -10.17 12.40
C PHE A 221 -26.51 -9.08 13.23
N VAL A 222 -25.80 -9.46 14.30
CA VAL A 222 -24.98 -8.52 15.10
C VAL A 222 -23.88 -7.89 14.25
N LEU A 223 -23.23 -8.66 13.37
CA LEU A 223 -22.22 -8.12 12.45
C LEU A 223 -22.82 -7.16 11.42
N ILE A 224 -24.01 -7.45 10.89
CA ILE A 224 -24.74 -6.51 10.01
C ILE A 224 -25.08 -5.24 10.79
N LEU A 225 -25.68 -5.34 11.97
CA LEU A 225 -26.01 -4.17 12.79
C LEU A 225 -24.77 -3.34 13.13
N GLY A 226 -23.68 -3.99 13.50
CA GLY A 226 -22.39 -3.32 13.74
C GLY A 226 -21.82 -2.69 12.47
N GLY A 227 -21.95 -3.36 11.32
CA GLY A 227 -21.54 -2.84 10.02
C GLY A 227 -22.34 -1.61 9.58
N VAL A 228 -23.66 -1.66 9.75
CA VAL A 228 -24.57 -0.53 9.51
C VAL A 228 -24.25 0.63 10.47
N GLY A 229 -24.10 0.36 11.76
CA GLY A 229 -23.69 1.37 12.74
C GLY A 229 -22.34 2.01 12.39
N ALA A 230 -21.34 1.21 12.02
CA ALA A 230 -20.03 1.71 11.61
C ALA A 230 -20.05 2.47 10.26
N PHE A 231 -21.01 2.17 9.37
CA PHE A 231 -21.25 2.95 8.15
C PHE A 231 -21.88 4.31 8.50
N VAL A 232 -22.90 4.32 9.36
CA VAL A 232 -23.58 5.55 9.82
C VAL A 232 -22.62 6.49 10.55
N LEU A 233 -21.65 5.95 11.30
CA LEU A 233 -20.64 6.78 11.98
C LEU A 233 -19.66 7.49 11.04
N LYS A 234 -19.38 6.93 9.85
CA LYS A 234 -18.42 7.51 8.90
C LYS A 234 -18.76 7.17 7.43
N PRO A 235 -19.92 7.63 6.93
CA PRO A 235 -20.44 7.22 5.63
C PRO A 235 -19.53 7.67 4.48
N ASP A 236 -18.98 8.88 4.57
CA ASP A 236 -18.13 9.47 3.52
C ASP A 236 -16.86 8.65 3.25
N SER A 237 -16.32 7.96 4.26
CA SER A 237 -15.14 7.11 4.06
C SER A 237 -15.47 5.85 3.25
N ALA A 238 -16.66 5.27 3.43
CA ALA A 238 -17.08 4.08 2.70
C ALA A 238 -17.55 4.47 1.28
N LEU A 239 -18.36 5.52 1.18
CA LEU A 239 -18.81 6.07 -0.10
C LEU A 239 -17.64 6.55 -0.96
N GLY A 240 -16.60 7.15 -0.37
CA GLY A 240 -15.39 7.52 -1.09
C GLY A 240 -14.66 6.35 -1.73
N ARG A 241 -14.56 5.19 -1.04
CA ARG A 241 -14.00 3.96 -1.64
C ARG A 241 -14.88 3.41 -2.76
N LEU A 242 -16.20 3.40 -2.56
CA LEU A 242 -17.13 2.94 -3.59
C LEU A 242 -17.08 3.83 -4.84
N PHE A 243 -17.02 5.15 -4.66
CA PHE A 243 -16.86 6.09 -5.76
C PHE A 243 -15.53 5.89 -6.48
N MET A 244 -14.45 5.73 -5.74
CA MET A 244 -13.13 5.41 -6.30
C MET A 244 -13.15 4.12 -7.12
N TRP A 245 -13.82 3.07 -6.65
CA TRP A 245 -13.98 1.83 -7.40
C TRP A 245 -14.82 2.03 -8.67
N LYS A 246 -15.90 2.82 -8.59
CA LYS A 246 -16.71 3.18 -9.76
C LYS A 246 -15.88 3.88 -10.83
N VAL A 247 -15.10 4.90 -10.46
CA VAL A 247 -14.20 5.61 -11.39
C VAL A 247 -13.11 4.68 -11.91
N THR A 248 -12.53 3.83 -11.06
CA THR A 248 -11.52 2.85 -11.48
C THR A 248 -12.08 1.86 -12.50
N CYS A 249 -13.31 1.37 -12.32
CA CYS A 249 -13.98 0.52 -13.31
C CYS A 249 -14.20 1.24 -14.64
N LYS A 250 -14.56 2.53 -14.62
CA LYS A 250 -14.63 3.35 -15.84
C LYS A 250 -13.26 3.49 -16.51
N ALA A 251 -12.20 3.69 -15.74
CA ALA A 251 -10.83 3.73 -16.25
C ALA A 251 -10.42 2.39 -16.89
N ILE A 252 -10.76 1.25 -16.27
CA ILE A 252 -10.50 -0.08 -16.82
C ILE A 252 -11.25 -0.30 -18.13
N ALA A 253 -12.47 0.22 -18.26
CA ALA A 253 -13.22 0.13 -19.52
C ALA A 253 -12.50 0.87 -20.67
N ASN A 254 -11.80 1.97 -20.37
CA ASN A 254 -10.99 2.70 -21.33
C ASN A 254 -9.61 2.06 -21.56
N HIS A 255 -9.09 1.30 -20.59
CA HIS A 255 -7.78 0.64 -20.62
C HIS A 255 -7.86 -0.85 -20.25
N PRO A 256 -8.58 -1.70 -21.01
CA PRO A 256 -8.81 -3.10 -20.62
C PRO A 256 -7.53 -3.95 -20.60
N TRP A 257 -6.53 -3.54 -21.39
CA TRP A 257 -5.22 -4.18 -21.52
C TRP A 257 -4.16 -3.61 -20.57
N GLY A 258 -4.54 -2.68 -19.68
CA GLY A 258 -3.63 -1.97 -18.80
C GLY A 258 -3.29 -0.57 -19.31
N CYS A 259 -2.79 0.27 -18.40
CA CYS A 259 -2.36 1.64 -18.68
C CYS A 259 -0.87 1.79 -18.35
N GLU A 260 -0.05 1.90 -19.40
CA GLU A 260 1.41 2.07 -19.28
C GLU A 260 1.81 3.35 -18.53
N LYS A 261 0.96 4.39 -18.57
CA LYS A 261 1.19 5.65 -17.86
C LYS A 261 0.92 5.56 -16.36
N GLY A 262 0.34 4.45 -15.88
CA GLY A 262 0.11 4.18 -14.46
C GLY A 262 -1.30 4.51 -13.96
N PHE A 263 -1.56 4.11 -12.72
CA PHE A 263 -2.87 4.21 -12.08
C PHE A 263 -3.37 5.66 -11.97
N ALA A 264 -2.54 6.56 -11.43
CA ALA A 264 -2.94 7.94 -11.12
C ALA A 264 -3.34 8.72 -12.39
N PHE A 265 -2.66 8.46 -13.50
CA PHE A 265 -2.99 9.00 -14.81
C PHE A 265 -4.38 8.55 -15.28
N ALA A 266 -4.58 7.24 -15.44
CA ALA A 266 -5.82 6.69 -15.97
C ALA A 266 -7.03 6.97 -15.07
N TYR A 267 -6.85 6.87 -13.75
CA TYR A 267 -7.86 7.26 -12.78
C TYR A 267 -8.21 8.74 -12.90
N GLY A 268 -7.18 9.59 -13.02
CA GLY A 268 -7.32 11.03 -13.15
C GLY A 268 -8.13 11.45 -14.39
N GLU A 269 -7.80 10.90 -15.55
CA GLU A 269 -8.55 11.15 -16.80
C GLU A 269 -9.98 10.63 -16.73
N ALA A 270 -10.18 9.44 -16.15
CA ALA A 270 -11.53 8.89 -15.95
C ALA A 270 -12.37 9.74 -14.99
N GLN A 271 -11.75 10.31 -13.95
CA GLN A 271 -12.42 11.21 -13.00
C GLN A 271 -12.76 12.56 -13.66
N GLU A 272 -11.84 13.13 -14.45
CA GLU A 272 -12.12 14.32 -15.27
C GLU A 272 -13.32 14.09 -16.20
N SER A 273 -13.26 13.03 -17.00
CA SER A 273 -14.33 12.66 -17.93
C SER A 273 -15.66 12.36 -17.24
N TYR A 274 -15.62 11.94 -15.97
CA TYR A 274 -16.82 11.68 -15.16
C TYR A 274 -17.53 12.98 -14.77
N PHE A 275 -16.78 13.93 -14.23
CA PHE A 275 -17.35 15.18 -13.72
C PHE A 275 -17.65 16.19 -14.83
N GLU A 276 -16.95 16.13 -15.97
CA GLU A 276 -17.25 16.92 -17.16
C GLU A 276 -18.68 16.70 -17.69
N GLN A 277 -19.26 15.52 -17.45
CA GLN A 277 -20.63 15.21 -17.88
C GLN A 277 -21.70 16.03 -17.15
N GLY A 278 -21.38 16.64 -16.00
CA GLY A 278 -22.30 17.46 -15.20
C GLY A 278 -23.44 16.70 -14.50
N ASN A 279 -23.72 15.45 -14.88
CA ASN A 279 -24.79 14.63 -14.30
C ASN A 279 -24.25 13.62 -13.26
N TYR A 280 -23.81 14.15 -12.13
CA TYR A 280 -23.33 13.36 -11.00
C TYR A 280 -24.08 13.73 -9.71
N ALA A 281 -24.10 12.80 -8.74
CA ALA A 281 -24.79 13.07 -7.49
C ALA A 281 -23.93 13.96 -6.58
N VAL A 282 -24.55 14.84 -5.80
CA VAL A 282 -23.85 15.76 -4.87
C VAL A 282 -22.92 15.03 -3.90
N TRP A 283 -23.31 13.82 -3.46
CA TRP A 283 -22.47 13.02 -2.58
C TRP A 283 -21.19 12.53 -3.25
N GLU A 284 -21.18 12.32 -4.57
CA GLU A 284 -20.02 11.86 -5.35
C GLU A 284 -18.95 12.95 -5.40
N GLU A 285 -19.35 14.18 -5.67
CA GLU A 285 -18.44 15.34 -5.60
C GLU A 285 -17.84 15.50 -4.19
N ARG A 286 -18.65 15.36 -3.14
CA ARG A 286 -18.19 15.49 -1.75
C ARG A 286 -17.14 14.44 -1.36
N VAL A 287 -17.31 13.21 -1.82
CA VAL A 287 -16.42 12.09 -1.46
C VAL A 287 -15.25 11.90 -2.44
N ALA A 288 -15.28 12.57 -3.59
CA ALA A 288 -14.19 12.57 -4.55
C ALA A 288 -12.87 12.99 -3.90
N GLY A 289 -11.78 12.44 -4.43
CA GLY A 289 -10.43 12.69 -3.96
C GLY A 289 -9.41 12.39 -5.05
N SER A 290 -8.14 12.46 -4.65
CA SER A 290 -6.99 12.24 -5.53
C SER A 290 -6.16 11.06 -5.01
N PRO A 291 -6.66 9.82 -5.15
CA PRO A 291 -5.92 8.64 -4.72
C PRO A 291 -4.76 8.31 -5.67
N GLU A 292 -3.70 7.74 -5.11
CA GLU A 292 -2.62 7.11 -5.87
C GLU A 292 -2.89 5.61 -6.12
N TYR A 293 -3.89 5.04 -5.45
CA TYR A 293 -4.29 3.64 -5.55
C TYR A 293 -5.76 3.44 -5.16
N ALA A 294 -6.40 2.39 -5.70
CA ALA A 294 -7.85 2.14 -5.56
C ALA A 294 -8.31 1.64 -4.17
N PHE A 295 -7.39 1.41 -3.22
CA PHE A 295 -7.66 0.64 -1.99
C PHE A 295 -8.32 -0.72 -2.30
N ASN A 296 -7.98 -1.29 -3.45
CA ASN A 296 -8.38 -2.60 -3.94
C ASN A 296 -7.32 -3.04 -4.95
N GLU A 297 -6.49 -4.01 -4.56
CA GLU A 297 -5.36 -4.46 -5.37
C GLU A 297 -5.78 -5.10 -6.69
N TYR A 298 -6.96 -5.72 -6.74
CA TYR A 298 -7.46 -6.35 -7.96
C TYR A 298 -7.84 -5.30 -9.00
N LEU A 299 -8.53 -4.23 -8.58
CA LEU A 299 -8.86 -3.12 -9.46
C LEU A 299 -7.60 -2.34 -9.88
N SER A 300 -6.66 -2.14 -8.95
CA SER A 300 -5.38 -1.51 -9.23
C SER A 300 -4.60 -2.30 -10.29
N LEU A 301 -4.42 -3.60 -10.08
CA LEU A 301 -3.72 -4.50 -11.01
C LEU A 301 -4.41 -4.60 -12.37
N ALA A 302 -5.75 -4.68 -12.40
CA ALA A 302 -6.50 -4.73 -13.64
C ALA A 302 -6.37 -3.42 -14.45
N LEU A 303 -6.28 -2.27 -13.78
CA LEU A 303 -6.08 -0.97 -14.46
C LEU A 303 -4.64 -0.78 -14.95
N THR A 304 -3.64 -1.21 -14.18
CA THR A 304 -2.23 -0.98 -14.56
C THR A 304 -1.72 -2.02 -15.55
N GLU A 305 -1.96 -3.31 -15.28
CA GLU A 305 -1.41 -4.43 -16.07
C GLU A 305 -2.45 -5.11 -16.97
N GLY A 306 -3.73 -4.73 -16.85
CA GLY A 306 -4.81 -5.28 -17.64
C GLY A 306 -5.55 -6.45 -16.99
N ILE A 307 -6.77 -6.68 -17.46
CA ILE A 307 -7.69 -7.70 -16.91
C ILE A 307 -7.11 -9.10 -17.06
N ALA A 308 -6.45 -9.38 -18.19
CA ALA A 308 -5.86 -10.69 -18.48
C ALA A 308 -4.74 -11.04 -17.48
N VAL A 309 -3.84 -10.10 -17.18
CA VAL A 309 -2.76 -10.30 -16.20
C VAL A 309 -3.36 -10.50 -14.81
N CYS A 310 -4.35 -9.69 -14.42
CA CYS A 310 -5.04 -9.85 -13.15
C CYS A 310 -5.66 -11.26 -13.01
N ALA A 311 -6.31 -11.77 -14.05
CA ALA A 311 -6.91 -13.10 -14.06
C ALA A 311 -5.84 -14.20 -13.92
N VAL A 312 -4.72 -14.10 -14.65
CA VAL A 312 -3.60 -15.05 -14.54
C VAL A 312 -3.04 -15.07 -13.12
N VAL A 313 -2.82 -13.92 -12.50
CA VAL A 313 -2.31 -13.82 -11.12
C VAL A 313 -3.26 -14.51 -10.13
N VAL A 314 -4.57 -14.26 -10.23
CA VAL A 314 -5.58 -14.92 -9.37
C VAL A 314 -5.57 -16.44 -9.57
N VAL A 315 -5.46 -16.90 -10.81
CA VAL A 315 -5.40 -18.34 -11.15
C VAL A 315 -4.13 -18.98 -10.57
N VAL A 316 -2.97 -18.34 -10.69
CA VAL A 316 -1.70 -18.82 -10.11
C VAL A 316 -1.78 -18.92 -8.59
N ILE A 317 -2.32 -17.91 -7.91
CA ILE A 317 -2.52 -17.95 -6.45
C ILE A 317 -3.48 -19.09 -6.07
N GLY A 318 -4.57 -19.27 -6.82
CA GLY A 318 -5.52 -20.38 -6.63
C GLY A 318 -4.87 -21.76 -6.79
N MET A 319 -3.99 -21.92 -7.78
CA MET A 319 -3.20 -23.14 -7.96
C MET A 319 -2.26 -23.40 -6.78
N CYS A 320 -1.55 -22.37 -6.31
CA CYS A 320 -0.69 -22.45 -5.12
C CYS A 320 -1.49 -22.87 -3.87
N LEU A 321 -2.64 -22.24 -3.61
CA LEU A 321 -3.53 -22.61 -2.51
C LEU A 321 -3.97 -24.08 -2.61
N ARG A 322 -4.33 -24.55 -3.81
CA ARG A 322 -4.70 -25.95 -4.04
C ARG A 322 -3.55 -26.92 -3.75
N MET A 323 -2.33 -26.57 -4.12
CA MET A 323 -1.14 -27.36 -3.80
C MET A 323 -0.85 -27.37 -2.30
N GLY A 324 -0.92 -26.20 -1.64
CA GLY A 324 -0.71 -26.06 -0.19
C GLY A 324 -1.71 -26.87 0.62
N MET A 325 -2.98 -26.87 0.21
CA MET A 325 -4.03 -27.71 0.80
C MET A 325 -3.70 -29.20 0.73
N LYS A 326 -3.32 -29.70 -0.47
CA LYS A 326 -2.96 -31.11 -0.65
C LYS A 326 -1.75 -31.53 0.19
N ARG A 327 -0.87 -30.59 0.53
CA ARG A 327 0.33 -30.80 1.35
C ARG A 327 0.11 -30.56 2.85
N GLY A 328 -1.11 -30.22 3.27
CA GLY A 328 -1.45 -29.96 4.68
C GLY A 328 -0.90 -28.64 5.22
N ARG A 329 -0.49 -27.70 4.36
CA ARG A 329 0.09 -26.41 4.73
C ARG A 329 -0.99 -25.37 5.06
N TYR A 330 -1.91 -25.72 5.95
CA TYR A 330 -3.13 -24.93 6.18
C TYR A 330 -2.85 -23.54 6.73
N GLY A 331 -1.84 -23.37 7.59
CA GLY A 331 -1.45 -22.06 8.14
C GLY A 331 -1.01 -21.07 7.08
N ILE A 332 -0.12 -21.50 6.17
CA ILE A 332 0.33 -20.69 5.03
C ILE A 332 -0.84 -20.37 4.10
N CYS A 333 -1.72 -21.34 3.83
CA CYS A 333 -2.94 -21.10 3.04
C CYS A 333 -3.85 -20.06 3.70
N GLY A 334 -4.00 -20.14 5.04
CA GLY A 334 -4.75 -19.16 5.83
C GLY A 334 -4.14 -17.77 5.77
N ALA A 335 -2.81 -17.65 5.82
CA ALA A 335 -2.10 -16.38 5.68
C ALA A 335 -2.30 -15.74 4.29
N ILE A 336 -2.20 -16.54 3.22
CA ILE A 336 -2.48 -16.08 1.85
C ILE A 336 -3.94 -15.67 1.72
N LEU A 337 -4.87 -16.43 2.30
CA LEU A 337 -6.29 -16.08 2.29
C LEU A 337 -6.56 -14.76 3.04
N SER A 338 -5.94 -14.56 4.21
CA SER A 338 -5.97 -13.26 4.90
C SER A 338 -5.47 -12.14 4.01
N LEU A 339 -4.34 -12.33 3.31
CA LEU A 339 -3.80 -11.34 2.38
C LEU A 339 -4.79 -11.02 1.26
N LEU A 340 -5.36 -12.04 0.60
CA LEU A 340 -6.34 -11.86 -0.48
C LEU A 340 -7.59 -11.08 -0.03
N VAL A 341 -8.12 -11.39 1.15
CA VAL A 341 -9.27 -10.68 1.73
C VAL A 341 -8.91 -9.24 2.08
N PHE A 342 -7.73 -9.03 2.67
CA PHE A 342 -7.25 -7.70 3.03
C PHE A 342 -7.02 -6.82 1.78
N SER A 343 -6.43 -7.39 0.73
CA SER A 343 -6.19 -6.76 -0.58
C SER A 343 -7.46 -6.28 -1.30
N PHE A 344 -8.64 -6.79 -0.95
CA PHE A 344 -9.91 -6.34 -1.57
C PHE A 344 -10.31 -4.93 -1.13
N SER A 345 -9.87 -4.48 0.05
CA SER A 345 -10.27 -3.19 0.64
C SER A 345 -9.09 -2.42 1.26
N SER A 346 -7.88 -2.77 0.84
CA SER A 346 -6.62 -2.15 1.26
C SER A 346 -5.59 -2.22 0.12
N TYR A 347 -4.35 -1.84 0.40
CA TYR A 347 -3.27 -1.63 -0.57
C TYR A 347 -1.93 -2.25 -0.11
N PRO A 348 -1.91 -3.53 0.32
CA PRO A 348 -0.69 -4.15 0.85
C PRO A 348 0.47 -4.24 -0.16
N MET A 349 0.22 -4.35 -1.47
CA MET A 349 1.29 -4.57 -2.46
C MET A 349 2.16 -3.32 -2.68
N HIS A 350 1.74 -2.16 -2.19
CA HIS A 350 2.56 -0.95 -2.17
C HIS A 350 3.66 -0.98 -1.09
N PHE A 351 3.62 -1.96 -0.18
CA PHE A 351 4.60 -2.11 0.90
C PHE A 351 5.57 -3.27 0.62
N PRO A 352 6.89 -3.02 0.64
CA PRO A 352 7.89 -4.07 0.41
C PRO A 352 7.74 -5.26 1.36
N ALA A 353 7.41 -4.99 2.63
CA ALA A 353 7.17 -6.03 3.64
C ALA A 353 6.09 -7.06 3.22
N PHE A 354 4.99 -6.59 2.61
CA PHE A 354 3.92 -7.46 2.13
C PHE A 354 4.29 -8.17 0.83
N VAL A 355 5.01 -7.50 -0.07
CA VAL A 355 5.50 -8.12 -1.31
C VAL A 355 6.43 -9.29 -0.98
N VAL A 356 7.42 -9.07 -0.12
CA VAL A 356 8.38 -10.09 0.30
C VAL A 356 7.67 -11.23 1.06
N ALA A 357 6.81 -10.91 2.02
CA ALA A 357 6.04 -11.92 2.75
C ALA A 357 5.13 -12.73 1.81
N GLY A 358 4.42 -12.06 0.89
CA GLY A 358 3.55 -12.70 -0.10
C GLY A 358 4.31 -13.68 -1.00
N VAL A 359 5.47 -13.29 -1.52
CA VAL A 359 6.33 -14.17 -2.34
C VAL A 359 6.82 -15.36 -1.51
N CYS A 360 7.32 -15.14 -0.29
CA CYS A 360 7.74 -16.23 0.60
C CYS A 360 6.60 -17.20 0.91
N LEU A 361 5.40 -16.68 1.19
CA LEU A 361 4.20 -17.49 1.46
C LEU A 361 3.76 -18.27 0.21
N LEU A 362 3.74 -17.66 -0.97
CA LEU A 362 3.38 -18.34 -2.23
C LEU A 362 4.36 -19.46 -2.58
N LEU A 363 5.66 -19.20 -2.43
CA LEU A 363 6.69 -20.23 -2.58
C LEU A 363 6.49 -21.35 -1.56
N ALA A 364 6.27 -21.02 -0.29
CA ALA A 364 6.05 -21.99 0.79
C ALA A 364 4.75 -22.78 0.60
N CYS A 365 3.72 -22.18 -0.01
CA CYS A 365 2.45 -22.81 -0.31
C CYS A 365 2.57 -23.78 -1.49
N GLY A 366 3.13 -23.30 -2.59
CA GLY A 366 3.30 -24.03 -3.84
C GLY A 366 4.54 -24.93 -3.84
N ILE A 367 5.59 -24.52 -4.54
CA ILE A 367 6.72 -25.39 -4.92
C ILE A 367 7.95 -25.34 -4.02
N GLY A 368 8.00 -24.48 -2.99
CA GLY A 368 9.17 -24.22 -2.14
C GLY A 368 9.95 -25.46 -1.67
N ASP A 369 9.27 -26.44 -1.07
CA ASP A 369 9.94 -27.67 -0.59
C ASP A 369 10.42 -28.61 -1.72
N VAL A 370 10.01 -28.35 -2.97
CA VAL A 370 10.41 -29.08 -4.18
C VAL A 370 11.45 -28.30 -5.00
N ILE A 371 11.48 -26.98 -4.87
CA ILE A 371 12.46 -26.12 -5.53
C ILE A 371 13.87 -26.51 -5.07
N GLY A 372 14.79 -26.53 -6.03
CA GLY A 372 16.20 -26.74 -5.75
C GLY A 372 16.83 -25.53 -5.06
N LYS A 373 17.61 -25.74 -4.00
CA LYS A 373 18.47 -24.70 -3.40
C LYS A 373 19.31 -23.94 -4.44
N PRO A 374 19.89 -24.59 -5.48
CA PRO A 374 20.61 -23.87 -6.52
C PRO A 374 19.75 -22.89 -7.32
N PHE A 375 18.46 -23.18 -7.50
CA PHE A 375 17.54 -22.27 -8.19
C PHE A 375 17.25 -21.04 -7.33
N ILE A 376 16.96 -21.21 -6.03
CA ILE A 376 16.78 -20.09 -5.10
C ILE A 376 18.05 -19.26 -5.02
N LEU A 377 19.21 -19.91 -4.91
CA LEU A 377 20.52 -19.25 -4.92
C LEU A 377 20.73 -18.44 -6.20
N CYS A 378 20.41 -19.02 -7.37
CA CYS A 378 20.51 -18.34 -8.66
C CYS A 378 19.60 -17.10 -8.70
N VAL A 379 18.34 -17.22 -8.28
CA VAL A 379 17.41 -16.08 -8.20
C VAL A 379 17.96 -14.99 -7.27
N CYS A 380 18.40 -15.35 -6.06
CA CYS A 380 18.97 -14.39 -5.11
C CYS A 380 20.21 -13.68 -5.69
N LEU A 381 21.12 -14.42 -6.32
CA LEU A 381 22.33 -13.86 -6.93
C LEU A 381 22.01 -13.03 -8.17
N THR A 382 21.03 -13.39 -9.00
CA THR A 382 20.61 -12.58 -10.15
C THR A 382 19.96 -11.27 -9.73
N LEU A 383 19.10 -11.29 -8.69
CA LEU A 383 18.52 -10.07 -8.13
C LEU A 383 19.58 -9.19 -7.50
N TRP A 384 20.60 -9.78 -6.86
CA TRP A 384 21.69 -9.02 -6.25
C TRP A 384 22.68 -8.47 -7.28
N ALA A 385 23.18 -9.30 -8.20
CA ALA A 385 24.17 -8.97 -9.21
C ALA A 385 23.58 -8.17 -10.39
N GLY A 386 22.27 -8.23 -10.62
CA GLY A 386 21.58 -7.49 -11.68
C GLY A 386 21.47 -5.97 -11.45
N GLY A 387 22.30 -5.40 -10.56
CA GLY A 387 22.35 -3.96 -10.30
C GLY A 387 21.20 -3.40 -9.45
N TYR A 388 20.23 -4.22 -9.03
CA TYR A 388 19.10 -3.74 -8.21
C TYR A 388 19.55 -3.19 -6.86
N MET A 389 20.56 -3.79 -6.23
CA MET A 389 21.09 -3.30 -4.95
C MET A 389 21.70 -1.90 -5.11
N GLU A 390 22.52 -1.71 -6.15
CA GLU A 390 23.11 -0.41 -6.46
C GLU A 390 22.02 0.61 -6.78
N LYS A 391 21.04 0.23 -7.60
CA LYS A 391 19.87 1.06 -7.91
C LYS A 391 19.12 1.49 -6.64
N TRP A 392 18.78 0.56 -5.75
CA TRP A 392 18.07 0.90 -4.51
C TRP A 392 18.90 1.79 -3.58
N GLN A 393 20.23 1.57 -3.53
CA GLN A 393 21.12 2.41 -2.75
C GLN A 393 21.20 3.83 -3.34
N GLN A 394 21.34 3.96 -4.66
CA GLN A 394 21.32 5.25 -5.36
C GLN A 394 19.98 5.97 -5.15
N GLU A 395 18.84 5.27 -5.23
CA GLU A 395 17.53 5.84 -4.94
C GLU A 395 17.43 6.30 -3.49
N LYS A 396 17.89 5.50 -2.51
CA LYS A 396 17.92 5.89 -1.10
C LYS A 396 18.74 7.17 -0.89
N ASP A 397 19.94 7.23 -1.46
CA ASP A 397 20.84 8.38 -1.31
C ASP A 397 20.27 9.62 -2.00
N ALA A 398 19.63 9.45 -3.17
CA ALA A 398 18.92 10.52 -3.86
C ALA A 398 17.73 11.04 -3.04
N CYS A 399 16.99 10.17 -2.34
CA CYS A 399 15.91 10.60 -1.43
C CYS A 399 16.46 11.41 -0.25
N GLY A 400 17.59 11.00 0.32
CA GLY A 400 18.27 11.76 1.36
C GLY A 400 18.65 13.16 0.86
N LYS A 401 19.30 13.24 -0.31
CA LYS A 401 19.65 14.52 -0.97
C LYS A 401 18.41 15.37 -1.31
N TRP A 402 17.31 14.74 -1.70
CA TRP A 402 16.05 15.42 -1.94
C TRP A 402 15.53 16.11 -0.67
N MET A 403 15.64 15.50 0.51
CA MET A 403 15.25 16.15 1.77
C MET A 403 16.06 17.42 2.04
N TYR A 404 17.36 17.44 1.71
CA TYR A 404 18.18 18.65 1.79
C TYR A 404 17.75 19.71 0.77
N ALA A 405 17.51 19.33 -0.48
CA ALA A 405 17.04 20.25 -1.52
C ALA A 405 15.66 20.85 -1.18
N ARG A 406 14.77 20.05 -0.57
CA ARG A 406 13.46 20.47 -0.09
C ARG A 406 13.54 21.58 0.96
N MET A 407 14.57 21.59 1.81
CA MET A 407 14.78 22.70 2.75
C MET A 407 15.07 24.02 2.04
N LEU A 408 15.87 24.00 0.97
CA LEU A 408 16.14 25.19 0.14
C LEU A 408 14.87 25.68 -0.55
N TYR A 409 14.06 24.75 -1.06
CA TYR A 409 12.77 25.09 -1.67
C TYR A 409 11.82 25.76 -0.67
N HIS A 410 11.68 25.22 0.55
CA HIS A 410 10.81 25.82 1.57
C HIS A 410 11.34 27.14 2.13
N SER A 411 12.65 27.40 2.08
CA SER A 411 13.23 28.69 2.47
C SER A 411 13.17 29.76 1.36
N GLY A 412 12.62 29.42 0.19
CA GLY A 412 12.53 30.33 -0.96
C GLY A 412 13.78 30.38 -1.84
N GLY A 413 14.79 29.54 -1.57
CA GLY A 413 16.01 29.39 -2.36
C GLY A 413 15.81 28.61 -3.67
N TYR A 414 14.82 28.99 -4.48
CA TYR A 414 14.34 28.19 -5.63
C TYR A 414 15.41 27.92 -6.70
N LYS A 415 16.30 28.87 -6.99
CA LYS A 415 17.39 28.67 -7.98
C LYS A 415 18.32 27.53 -7.56
N ALA A 416 18.81 27.56 -6.31
CA ALA A 416 19.65 26.51 -5.76
C ALA A 416 18.90 25.18 -5.64
N ALA A 417 17.61 25.21 -5.29
CA ALA A 417 16.76 24.03 -5.26
C ALA A 417 16.64 23.39 -6.66
N ASN A 418 16.43 24.19 -7.72
CA ASN A 418 16.31 23.70 -9.10
C ASN A 418 17.60 23.00 -9.57
N GLU A 419 18.77 23.58 -9.29
CA GLU A 419 20.07 22.95 -9.62
C GLU A 419 20.25 21.61 -8.91
N ALA A 420 19.78 21.51 -7.66
CA ALA A 420 19.81 20.25 -6.91
C ALA A 420 18.81 19.24 -7.50
N TYR A 421 17.58 19.67 -7.82
CA TYR A 421 16.55 18.81 -8.39
C TYR A 421 16.91 18.29 -9.78
N GLU A 422 17.53 19.10 -10.63
CA GLU A 422 18.00 18.67 -11.96
C GLU A 422 18.96 17.48 -11.86
N LYS A 423 19.90 17.52 -10.90
CA LYS A 423 20.84 16.42 -10.64
C LYS A 423 20.16 15.16 -10.10
N LEU A 424 19.04 15.31 -9.38
CA LEU A 424 18.30 14.21 -8.78
C LEU A 424 17.26 13.60 -9.73
N TYR A 425 16.83 14.35 -10.74
CA TYR A 425 15.75 13.96 -11.66
C TYR A 425 15.95 12.59 -12.31
N PRO A 426 17.13 12.22 -12.86
CA PRO A 426 17.30 10.92 -13.51
C PRO A 426 16.96 9.72 -12.61
N VAL A 427 17.18 9.86 -11.30
CA VAL A 427 16.95 8.82 -10.30
C VAL A 427 15.53 8.89 -9.72
N LEU A 428 15.01 10.11 -9.50
CA LEU A 428 13.73 10.33 -8.81
C LEU A 428 12.53 10.60 -9.73
N ARG A 429 12.70 10.54 -11.06
CA ARG A 429 11.63 10.75 -12.05
C ARG A 429 10.40 9.85 -11.90
N GLY A 430 10.50 8.75 -11.15
CA GLY A 430 9.37 7.86 -10.86
C GLY A 430 8.49 8.30 -9.69
N ARG A 431 8.77 9.45 -9.06
CA ARG A 431 8.11 9.90 -7.83
C ARG A 431 7.29 11.15 -8.08
N GLY A 432 5.96 11.01 -8.02
CA GLY A 432 5.02 12.11 -8.28
C GLY A 432 5.25 13.33 -7.38
N ALA A 433 5.49 13.12 -6.08
CA ALA A 433 5.76 14.20 -5.14
C ALA A 433 7.06 14.99 -5.45
N PHE A 434 8.11 14.29 -5.87
CA PHE A 434 9.36 14.93 -6.29
C PHE A 434 9.17 15.74 -7.58
N LEU A 435 8.52 15.15 -8.59
CA LEU A 435 8.25 15.83 -9.86
C LEU A 435 7.39 17.08 -9.69
N PHE A 436 6.34 16.99 -8.86
CA PHE A 436 5.51 18.14 -8.54
C PHE A 436 6.31 19.26 -7.85
N GLU A 437 7.13 18.92 -6.86
CA GLU A 437 7.96 19.90 -6.16
C GLU A 437 8.98 20.56 -7.09
N TYR A 438 9.66 19.79 -7.94
CA TYR A 438 10.61 20.31 -8.91
C TYR A 438 9.90 21.23 -9.92
N GLY A 439 8.79 20.78 -10.51
CA GLY A 439 7.98 21.58 -11.42
C GLY A 439 7.49 22.87 -10.76
N HIS A 440 7.03 22.80 -9.51
CA HIS A 440 6.57 23.99 -8.78
C HIS A 440 7.72 24.94 -8.41
N SER A 441 8.91 24.44 -8.08
CA SER A 441 10.10 25.26 -7.85
C SER A 441 10.53 26.03 -9.11
N LEU A 442 10.42 25.40 -10.29
CA LEU A 442 10.64 26.03 -11.59
C LEU A 442 9.58 27.12 -11.88
N HIS A 443 8.31 26.87 -11.56
CA HIS A 443 7.25 27.88 -11.62
C HIS A 443 7.61 29.10 -10.75
N LYS A 444 8.05 28.88 -9.51
CA LYS A 444 8.50 29.94 -8.60
C LYS A 444 9.76 30.68 -9.07
N SER A 445 10.48 30.10 -10.04
CA SER A 445 11.65 30.69 -10.67
C SER A 445 11.34 31.32 -12.04
N PHE A 446 10.06 31.46 -12.41
CA PHE A 446 9.60 32.01 -13.69
C PHE A 446 10.00 31.16 -14.92
N LEU A 447 10.42 29.91 -14.71
CA LEU A 447 10.80 28.95 -15.76
C LEU A 447 9.58 28.11 -16.16
N TYR A 448 8.57 28.76 -16.74
CA TYR A 448 7.25 28.19 -16.96
C TYR A 448 7.22 27.02 -17.96
N GLY A 449 8.02 27.10 -19.03
CA GLY A 449 8.11 26.01 -20.01
C GLY A 449 8.70 24.72 -19.41
N ASP A 450 9.82 24.84 -18.71
CA ASP A 450 10.45 23.71 -18.02
C ASP A 450 9.57 23.18 -16.90
N SER A 451 8.90 24.07 -16.16
CA SER A 451 7.91 23.70 -15.15
C SER A 451 6.82 22.79 -15.73
N ASN A 452 6.22 23.18 -16.86
CA ASN A 452 5.17 22.39 -17.52
C ASN A 452 5.66 21.01 -17.97
N LYS A 453 6.90 20.91 -18.47
CA LYS A 453 7.52 19.62 -18.86
C LYS A 453 7.53 18.63 -17.69
N TYR A 454 8.00 19.04 -16.51
CA TYR A 454 8.07 18.14 -15.36
C TYR A 454 6.71 17.92 -14.67
N LEU A 455 5.80 18.92 -14.72
CA LEU A 455 4.44 18.76 -14.20
C LEU A 455 3.61 17.79 -15.05
N GLU A 456 3.80 17.76 -16.36
CA GLU A 456 3.17 16.77 -17.23
C GLU A 456 3.62 15.34 -16.90
N GLU A 457 4.91 15.16 -16.58
CA GLU A 457 5.42 13.90 -16.04
C GLU A 457 4.82 13.59 -14.65
N ALA A 458 4.64 14.60 -13.79
CA ALA A 458 4.03 14.43 -12.47
C ALA A 458 2.59 13.91 -12.56
N CYS A 459 1.83 14.30 -13.59
CA CYS A 459 0.47 13.78 -13.85
C CYS A 459 0.43 12.27 -14.09
N ARG A 460 1.56 11.61 -14.40
CA ARG A 460 1.63 10.14 -14.51
C ARG A 460 1.49 9.45 -13.15
N TYR A 461 1.98 10.11 -12.10
CA TYR A 461 2.12 9.53 -10.76
C TYR A 461 1.22 10.19 -9.72
N SER A 462 0.62 11.34 -10.02
CA SER A 462 -0.28 12.07 -9.11
C SER A 462 -1.62 12.37 -9.78
N SER A 463 -2.69 12.16 -9.00
CA SER A 463 -4.04 12.55 -9.39
C SER A 463 -4.48 13.89 -8.77
N ASP A 464 -3.58 14.61 -8.10
CA ASP A 464 -3.86 15.88 -7.43
C ASP A 464 -4.13 17.01 -8.45
N PRO A 465 -5.28 17.72 -8.37
CA PRO A 465 -5.56 18.85 -9.26
C PRO A 465 -4.54 20.00 -9.15
N MET A 466 -3.75 20.08 -8.07
CA MET A 466 -2.73 21.11 -7.91
C MET A 466 -1.68 21.08 -9.02
N VAL A 467 -1.34 19.89 -9.55
CA VAL A 467 -0.42 19.77 -10.69
C VAL A 467 -0.98 20.55 -11.89
N LEU A 468 -2.26 20.34 -12.20
CA LEU A 468 -2.96 21.02 -13.29
C LEU A 468 -3.13 22.53 -13.02
N ASN A 469 -3.37 22.92 -11.78
CA ASN A 469 -3.46 24.34 -11.40
C ASN A 469 -2.14 25.08 -11.65
N VAL A 470 -1.00 24.49 -11.28
CA VAL A 470 0.30 25.13 -11.54
C VAL A 470 0.57 25.20 -13.05
N MET A 471 0.22 24.18 -13.83
CA MET A 471 0.33 24.24 -15.29
C MET A 471 -0.55 25.36 -15.88
N GLY A 472 -1.79 25.50 -15.43
CA GLY A 472 -2.67 26.58 -15.85
C GLY A 472 -2.11 27.97 -15.52
N LYS A 473 -1.54 28.13 -14.32
CA LYS A 473 -0.84 29.37 -13.92
C LYS A 473 0.38 29.65 -14.79
N ASN A 474 1.18 28.64 -15.11
CA ASN A 474 2.32 28.80 -16.02
C ASN A 474 1.88 29.34 -17.40
N TYR A 475 0.79 28.80 -17.96
CA TYR A 475 0.24 29.30 -19.21
C TYR A 475 -0.35 30.71 -19.08
N GLN A 476 -1.00 31.03 -17.97
CA GLN A 476 -1.51 32.37 -17.69
C GLN A 476 -0.38 33.41 -17.68
N GLU A 477 0.72 33.11 -16.98
CA GLU A 477 1.91 33.97 -16.92
C GLU A 477 2.64 34.10 -18.26
N GLN A 478 2.45 33.13 -19.17
CA GLN A 478 2.92 33.19 -20.55
C GLN A 478 1.92 33.87 -21.51
N HIS A 479 0.84 34.48 -20.98
CA HIS A 479 -0.26 35.08 -21.75
C HIS A 479 -1.00 34.09 -22.69
N CYS A 480 -0.84 32.79 -22.46
CA CYS A 480 -1.53 31.72 -23.18
C CYS A 480 -2.87 31.39 -22.48
N TYR A 481 -3.77 32.37 -22.49
CA TYR A 481 -4.96 32.35 -21.63
C TYR A 481 -5.94 31.22 -21.95
N GLU A 482 -6.09 30.83 -23.22
CA GLU A 482 -6.96 29.70 -23.59
C GLU A 482 -6.44 28.37 -23.05
N GLN A 483 -5.12 28.17 -23.06
CA GLN A 483 -4.50 26.99 -22.46
C GLN A 483 -4.67 27.02 -20.94
N ALA A 484 -4.47 28.17 -20.30
CA ALA A 484 -4.72 28.34 -18.87
C ALA A 484 -6.16 27.96 -18.48
N GLU A 485 -7.15 28.48 -19.22
CA GLU A 485 -8.58 28.18 -19.05
C GLU A 485 -8.83 26.65 -19.12
N LYS A 486 -8.27 25.97 -20.13
CA LYS A 486 -8.37 24.50 -20.28
C LYS A 486 -7.82 23.75 -19.07
N PHE A 487 -6.64 24.12 -18.57
CA PHE A 487 -6.03 23.43 -17.42
C PHE A 487 -6.80 23.67 -16.12
N PHE A 488 -7.35 24.86 -15.91
CA PHE A 488 -8.20 25.12 -14.74
C PHE A 488 -9.52 24.34 -14.81
N TYR A 489 -10.16 24.22 -15.98
CA TYR A 489 -11.32 23.33 -16.13
C TYR A 489 -10.97 21.87 -15.90
N ARG A 490 -9.83 21.39 -16.40
CA ARG A 490 -9.36 20.03 -16.08
C ARG A 490 -9.16 19.84 -14.58
N ALA A 491 -8.62 20.83 -13.86
CA ALA A 491 -8.48 20.77 -12.41
C ALA A 491 -9.84 20.74 -11.68
N ILE A 492 -10.84 21.48 -12.19
CA ILE A 492 -12.22 21.45 -11.71
C ILE A 492 -12.84 20.07 -11.94
N HIS A 493 -12.76 19.53 -13.16
CA HIS A 493 -13.29 18.21 -13.48
C HIS A 493 -12.53 17.10 -12.75
N ARG A 494 -11.25 17.29 -12.44
CA ARG A 494 -10.49 16.35 -11.61
C ARG A 494 -11.04 16.31 -10.19
N LEU A 495 -11.39 17.45 -9.60
CA LEU A 495 -11.90 17.51 -8.24
C LEU A 495 -12.82 18.73 -8.00
N PRO A 496 -14.12 18.62 -8.33
CA PRO A 496 -15.02 19.77 -8.41
C PRO A 496 -15.31 20.43 -7.05
N GLY A 497 -15.09 19.71 -5.95
CA GLY A 497 -15.22 20.23 -4.59
C GLY A 497 -14.07 21.13 -4.12
N ARG A 498 -13.03 21.35 -4.94
CA ARG A 498 -11.93 22.29 -4.60
C ARG A 498 -12.25 23.69 -5.07
N ILE A 499 -12.18 24.66 -4.16
CA ILE A 499 -12.45 26.08 -4.48
C ILE A 499 -11.32 26.72 -5.31
N TYR A 500 -10.07 26.31 -5.09
CA TYR A 500 -8.89 26.96 -5.67
C TYR A 500 -8.91 27.07 -7.21
N PRO A 501 -9.25 26.02 -7.99
CA PRO A 501 -9.37 26.14 -9.45
C PRO A 501 -10.40 27.20 -9.92
N TYR A 502 -11.52 27.36 -9.22
CA TYR A 502 -12.53 28.39 -9.57
C TYR A 502 -12.00 29.80 -9.28
N TYR A 503 -11.25 29.97 -8.19
CA TYR A 503 -10.56 31.21 -7.88
C TYR A 503 -9.53 31.57 -8.96
N LEU A 504 -8.79 30.58 -9.48
CA LEU A 504 -7.87 30.79 -10.59
C LEU A 504 -8.59 31.19 -11.89
N LEU A 505 -9.75 30.60 -12.20
CA LEU A 505 -10.58 31.05 -13.31
C LEU A 505 -11.09 32.49 -13.13
N ALA A 506 -11.54 32.85 -11.93
CA ALA A 506 -11.97 34.22 -11.64
C ALA A 506 -10.83 35.23 -11.87
N ASN A 507 -9.61 34.90 -11.42
CA ASN A 507 -8.44 35.74 -11.70
C ASN A 507 -8.13 35.82 -13.21
N LEU A 508 -8.15 34.68 -13.91
CA LEU A 508 -7.91 34.61 -15.36
C LEU A 508 -8.89 35.48 -16.15
N TYR A 509 -10.19 35.43 -15.83
CA TYR A 509 -11.22 36.22 -16.52
C TYR A 509 -11.23 37.69 -16.11
N ALA A 510 -10.51 38.06 -15.05
CA ALA A 510 -10.32 39.45 -14.65
C ALA A 510 -9.10 40.11 -15.32
N GLU A 511 -8.25 39.34 -15.99
CA GLU A 511 -7.10 39.86 -16.75
C GLU A 511 -7.55 40.85 -17.83
N PRO A 512 -6.88 42.01 -17.99
CA PRO A 512 -7.25 42.99 -19.01
C PRO A 512 -7.27 42.40 -20.43
N ASP A 513 -6.29 41.56 -20.76
CA ASP A 513 -6.10 40.98 -22.09
C ASP A 513 -6.99 39.75 -22.35
N PHE A 514 -7.73 39.28 -21.34
CA PHE A 514 -8.65 38.13 -21.44
C PHE A 514 -9.94 38.33 -20.65
N TYR A 515 -10.40 39.59 -20.59
CA TYR A 515 -11.54 39.95 -19.77
C TYR A 515 -12.84 39.29 -20.28
N LYS A 516 -13.46 38.45 -19.45
CA LYS A 516 -14.73 37.75 -19.75
C LYS A 516 -15.72 37.98 -18.60
N PRO A 517 -16.56 39.04 -18.64
CA PRO A 517 -17.38 39.46 -17.49
C PRO A 517 -18.40 38.40 -17.05
N ASP A 518 -19.07 37.73 -18.00
CA ASP A 518 -20.08 36.72 -17.67
C ASP A 518 -19.45 35.50 -16.99
N LYS A 519 -18.33 35.01 -17.54
CA LYS A 519 -17.59 33.88 -16.95
C LYS A 519 -16.92 34.24 -15.62
N LEU A 520 -16.49 35.49 -15.46
CA LEU A 520 -15.97 36.00 -14.19
C LEU A 520 -17.03 35.90 -13.10
N LYS A 521 -18.26 36.34 -13.38
CA LYS A 521 -19.38 36.27 -12.43
C LYS A 521 -19.70 34.83 -12.03
N GLU A 522 -19.72 33.90 -13.01
CA GLU A 522 -19.94 32.47 -12.76
C GLU A 522 -18.84 31.83 -11.88
N ALA A 523 -17.58 32.07 -12.23
CA ALA A 523 -16.44 31.57 -11.45
C ALA A 523 -16.42 32.18 -10.04
N ALA A 524 -16.71 33.48 -9.92
CA ALA A 524 -16.77 34.17 -8.65
C ALA A 524 -17.90 33.63 -7.75
N ASP A 525 -19.09 33.40 -8.30
CA ASP A 525 -20.20 32.81 -7.56
C ASP A 525 -19.83 31.43 -7.01
N SER A 526 -19.17 30.61 -7.82
CA SER A 526 -18.65 29.30 -7.39
C SER A 526 -17.67 29.40 -6.21
N VAL A 527 -16.78 30.40 -6.19
CA VAL A 527 -15.83 30.64 -5.08
C VAL A 527 -16.54 31.06 -3.79
N LEU A 528 -17.56 31.92 -3.93
CA LEU A 528 -18.26 32.52 -2.80
C LEU A 528 -19.27 31.56 -2.14
N THR A 529 -19.93 30.72 -2.93
CA THR A 529 -21.03 29.85 -2.47
C THR A 529 -20.59 28.44 -2.11
N LYS A 530 -19.58 27.88 -2.80
CA LYS A 530 -19.19 26.47 -2.59
C LYS A 530 -18.63 26.25 -1.19
N GLU A 531 -19.13 25.20 -0.53
CA GLU A 531 -18.70 24.83 0.82
C GLU A 531 -17.35 24.09 0.79
N PRO A 532 -16.34 24.53 1.56
CA PRO A 532 -15.07 23.83 1.60
C PRO A 532 -15.15 22.57 2.45
N LYS A 533 -14.52 21.49 1.97
CA LYS A 533 -14.37 20.24 2.73
C LYS A 533 -13.62 20.42 4.06
N VAL A 534 -12.66 21.35 4.08
CA VAL A 534 -11.91 21.77 5.28
C VAL A 534 -11.78 23.29 5.18
N HIS A 535 -12.36 24.00 6.15
CA HIS A 535 -12.20 25.45 6.24
C HIS A 535 -10.74 25.82 6.51
N SER A 536 -10.25 26.86 5.85
CA SER A 536 -8.91 27.41 6.04
C SER A 536 -8.91 28.92 5.77
N THR A 537 -7.97 29.63 6.39
CA THR A 537 -7.77 31.08 6.20
C THR A 537 -7.58 31.45 4.73
N ALA A 538 -6.89 30.60 3.96
CA ALA A 538 -6.68 30.82 2.53
C ALA A 538 -8.00 30.87 1.74
N ILE A 539 -9.05 30.15 2.17
CA ILE A 539 -10.36 30.22 1.52
C ILE A 539 -11.03 31.57 1.77
N ASP A 540 -10.89 32.10 2.99
CA ASP A 540 -11.46 33.41 3.33
C ASP A 540 -10.74 34.54 2.60
N GLU A 541 -9.42 34.41 2.43
CA GLU A 541 -8.59 35.31 1.61
C GLU A 541 -9.03 35.29 0.13
N MET A 542 -9.14 34.10 -0.47
CA MET A 542 -9.61 33.94 -1.85
C MET A 542 -11.00 34.58 -2.07
N ARG A 543 -11.93 34.34 -1.14
CA ARG A 543 -13.28 34.93 -1.20
C ARG A 543 -13.25 36.45 -1.07
N SER A 544 -12.40 36.98 -0.22
CA SER A 544 -12.24 38.43 -0.03
C SER A 544 -11.66 39.08 -1.28
N GLU A 545 -10.64 38.48 -1.87
CA GLU A 545 -10.01 38.96 -3.11
C GLU A 545 -10.99 38.96 -4.28
N VAL A 546 -11.75 37.88 -4.48
CA VAL A 546 -12.77 37.80 -5.53
C VAL A 546 -13.85 38.89 -5.38
N ARG A 547 -14.29 39.19 -4.16
CA ARG A 547 -15.23 40.30 -3.91
C ARG A 547 -14.62 41.65 -4.32
N GLU A 548 -13.34 41.87 -4.06
CA GLU A 548 -12.65 43.10 -4.46
C GLU A 548 -12.47 43.18 -5.98
N ILE A 549 -12.20 42.06 -6.65
CA ILE A 549 -12.14 41.98 -8.13
C ILE A 549 -13.48 42.41 -8.74
N LEU A 550 -14.59 41.85 -8.28
CA LEU A 550 -15.93 42.20 -8.75
C LEU A 550 -16.23 43.70 -8.57
N LYS A 551 -16.01 44.23 -7.36
CA LYS A 551 -16.21 45.67 -7.08
C LYS A 551 -15.38 46.59 -7.98
N ARG A 552 -14.13 46.21 -8.28
CA ARG A 552 -13.24 47.01 -9.14
C ARG A 552 -13.73 47.01 -10.59
N LYS A 553 -14.16 45.86 -11.10
CA LYS A 553 -14.62 45.72 -12.49
C LYS A 553 -15.99 46.35 -12.72
N ASP A 554 -16.93 46.22 -11.78
CA ASP A 554 -18.23 46.89 -11.82
C ASP A 554 -18.06 48.43 -11.90
N LYS A 555 -17.11 49.01 -11.15
CA LYS A 555 -16.80 50.45 -11.21
C LYS A 555 -16.18 50.89 -12.54
N CYS A 556 -15.47 50.02 -13.24
CA CYS A 556 -14.90 50.32 -14.55
C CYS A 556 -15.95 50.22 -15.67
N GLU A 557 -16.93 49.32 -15.54
CA GLU A 557 -18.06 49.21 -16.46
C GLU A 557 -19.02 50.41 -16.35
N ILE A 558 -19.21 50.98 -15.15
CA ILE A 558 -20.01 52.21 -14.95
C ILE A 558 -19.33 53.47 -15.51
N LYS A 559 -18.00 53.43 -15.76
CA LYS A 559 -17.22 54.57 -16.26
C LYS A 559 -16.96 54.55 -17.78
N LYS A 560 -17.29 53.45 -18.46
CA LYS A 560 -17.32 53.35 -19.92
C LYS A 560 -18.73 53.59 -20.40
#